data_AF-A0A2H5VL72-F1
#
_entry.id   AF-A0A2H5VL72-F1
#
_cell.length_a   1.000
_cell.length_b   1.000
_cell.length_c   1.000
_cell.angle_alpha   90.00
_cell.angle_beta   90.00
_cell.angle_gamma   90.00
#
_symmetry.space_group_name_H-M   'P 1'
#
loop_
_entity.id
_entity.type
_entity.pdbx_description
1 polymer ?
#
loop_
_entity_poly.entity_id
_entity_poly.type
_entity_poly.pdbx_seq_one_letter_code
_entity_poly.pdbx_strand_id
1 'polypeptide(L)'
;MDCRAFEPLISDYLEGTLSGEAASAFMAHLFSCSTCRALVDDVRAAWELCRSLGEVEPSSDLSERLSLTLRGAAMSCEAFGELISHYFDGVLTAAEYHLFEAHARVCAQCRQTLDDVAAVMRLLGEVGPMTVPEGLHERILRATSSLQADLRRDRWWRWRRQWAAWRLGWSLALRPPALPQWAMAVILCLAMSGVVLLNLPTGRREGAPQSPIARLFDRVSGVRTEGERIVEQLERWRAHASDFLQVFRIGRRSATSPAPAKKFSP
;
A
#
# COMPACT_ATOMS: atom_id res chain seq x y z
N MET A 1 -11.05 -9.81 -44.60
CA MET A 1 -11.44 -9.53 -43.22
C MET A 1 -12.31 -10.67 -42.71
N ASP A 2 -12.10 -11.08 -41.45
CA ASP A 2 -12.95 -12.04 -40.75
C ASP A 2 -13.97 -11.33 -39.86
N CYS A 3 -14.96 -12.06 -39.34
CA CYS A 3 -16.06 -11.46 -38.58
C CYS A 3 -15.59 -10.81 -37.25
N ARG A 4 -14.49 -11.29 -36.66
CA ARG A 4 -13.96 -10.72 -35.39
C ARG A 4 -13.27 -9.38 -35.61
N ALA A 5 -12.54 -9.22 -36.70
CA ALA A 5 -11.92 -7.93 -37.04
C ALA A 5 -12.95 -6.90 -37.54
N PHE A 6 -14.16 -7.34 -37.92
CA PHE A 6 -15.21 -6.49 -38.45
C PHE A 6 -15.95 -5.69 -37.36
N GLU A 7 -16.31 -6.33 -36.24
CA GLU A 7 -17.11 -5.74 -35.15
C GLU A 7 -16.58 -4.40 -34.61
N PRO A 8 -15.28 -4.23 -34.28
CA PRO A 8 -14.78 -2.96 -33.75
C PRO A 8 -14.84 -1.81 -34.77
N LEU A 9 -14.94 -2.10 -36.07
CA LEU A 9 -14.95 -1.09 -37.13
C LEU A 9 -16.37 -0.56 -37.45
N ILE A 10 -17.41 -1.10 -36.82
CA ILE A 10 -18.80 -0.70 -37.10
C ILE A 10 -19.04 0.76 -36.70
N SER A 11 -18.53 1.22 -35.54
CA SER A 11 -18.68 2.62 -35.09
C SER A 11 -18.02 3.56 -36.10
N ASP A 12 -16.75 3.30 -36.42
CA ASP A 12 -15.97 4.11 -37.37
C ASP A 12 -16.61 4.14 -38.77
N TYR A 13 -17.22 3.03 -39.21
CA TYR A 13 -17.96 2.97 -40.47
C TYR A 13 -19.21 3.84 -40.45
N LEU A 14 -20.00 3.79 -39.38
CA LEU A 14 -21.23 4.58 -39.23
C LEU A 14 -20.93 6.08 -39.06
N GLU A 15 -19.80 6.41 -38.43
CA GLU A 15 -19.30 7.78 -38.26
C GLU A 15 -18.55 8.30 -39.50
N GLY A 16 -18.25 7.44 -40.47
CA GLY A 16 -17.55 7.81 -41.71
C GLY A 16 -16.06 8.11 -41.52
N THR A 17 -15.44 7.62 -40.45
CA THR A 17 -14.04 7.87 -40.07
C THR A 17 -13.06 6.79 -40.56
N LEU A 18 -13.57 5.70 -41.14
CA LEU A 18 -12.72 4.64 -41.70
C LEU A 18 -11.85 5.13 -42.86
N SER A 19 -10.60 4.68 -42.87
CA SER A 19 -9.69 4.89 -44.00
C SER A 19 -10.20 4.20 -45.27
N GLY A 20 -9.87 4.73 -46.46
CA GLY A 20 -10.40 4.20 -47.72
C GLY A 20 -10.11 2.72 -47.97
N GLU A 21 -8.93 2.24 -47.56
CA GLU A 21 -8.57 0.82 -47.64
C GLU A 21 -9.42 -0.04 -46.68
N ALA A 22 -9.56 0.40 -45.42
CA ALA A 22 -10.36 -0.30 -44.42
C ALA A 22 -11.85 -0.32 -44.79
N ALA A 23 -12.39 0.80 -45.29
CA ALA A 23 -13.76 0.89 -45.77
C ALA A 23 -14.02 -0.07 -46.95
N SER A 24 -13.07 -0.21 -47.88
CA SER A 24 -13.21 -1.15 -49.00
C SER A 24 -13.25 -2.61 -48.53
N ALA A 25 -12.37 -2.99 -47.60
CA ALA A 25 -12.33 -4.33 -47.01
C ALA A 25 -13.57 -4.62 -46.16
N PHE A 26 -14.07 -3.63 -45.43
CA PHE A 26 -15.29 -3.70 -44.63
C PHE A 26 -16.52 -3.89 -45.51
N MET A 27 -16.66 -3.10 -46.58
CA MET A 27 -17.74 -3.25 -47.56
C MET A 27 -17.70 -4.62 -48.26
N ALA A 28 -16.52 -5.09 -48.69
CA ALA A 28 -16.37 -6.40 -49.30
C ALA A 28 -16.83 -7.54 -48.35
N HIS A 29 -16.55 -7.42 -47.05
CA HIS A 29 -17.05 -8.36 -46.04
C HIS A 29 -18.57 -8.26 -45.85
N LEU A 30 -19.11 -7.04 -45.79
CA LEU A 30 -20.56 -6.79 -45.68
C LEU A 30 -21.35 -7.34 -46.88
N PHE A 31 -20.75 -7.35 -48.07
CA PHE A 31 -21.35 -7.97 -49.26
C PHE A 31 -21.34 -9.51 -49.23
N SER A 32 -20.35 -10.12 -48.58
CA SER A 32 -20.15 -11.58 -48.57
C SER A 32 -20.69 -12.29 -47.34
N CYS A 33 -20.88 -11.60 -46.21
CA CYS A 33 -21.34 -12.17 -44.95
C CYS A 33 -22.73 -11.64 -44.55
N SER A 34 -23.75 -12.49 -44.59
CA SER A 34 -25.12 -12.12 -44.21
C SER A 34 -25.27 -11.81 -42.71
N THR A 35 -24.54 -12.52 -41.85
CA THR A 35 -24.58 -12.30 -40.39
C THR A 35 -24.05 -10.93 -40.00
N CYS A 36 -22.90 -10.52 -40.55
CA CYS A 36 -22.33 -9.21 -40.29
C CYS A 36 -23.15 -8.08 -40.91
N ARG A 37 -23.86 -8.34 -42.03
CA ARG A 37 -24.83 -7.38 -42.58
C ARG A 37 -26.00 -7.17 -41.63
N ALA A 38 -26.60 -8.24 -41.12
CA ALA A 38 -27.69 -8.14 -40.16
C ALA A 38 -27.28 -7.35 -38.91
N LEU A 39 -26.07 -7.58 -38.38
CA LEU A 39 -25.53 -6.82 -37.26
C LEU A 39 -25.43 -5.31 -37.56
N VAL A 40 -24.92 -4.92 -38.73
CA VAL A 40 -24.84 -3.50 -39.10
C VAL A 40 -26.23 -2.88 -39.27
N ASP A 41 -27.18 -3.62 -39.82
CA ASP A 41 -28.57 -3.15 -39.97
C ASP A 41 -29.23 -2.97 -38.59
N ASP A 42 -29.00 -3.88 -37.64
CA ASP A 42 -29.48 -3.78 -36.26
C ASP A 42 -28.89 -2.56 -35.53
N VAL A 43 -27.56 -2.36 -35.64
CA VAL A 43 -26.88 -1.21 -35.02
C VAL A 43 -27.37 0.10 -35.66
N ARG A 44 -27.55 0.14 -36.98
CA ARG A 44 -28.09 1.31 -37.69
C ARG A 44 -29.52 1.62 -37.25
N ALA A 45 -30.37 0.60 -37.11
CA ALA A 45 -31.74 0.77 -36.64
C ALA A 45 -31.77 1.30 -35.19
N ALA A 46 -30.94 0.76 -34.30
CA ALA A 46 -30.80 1.25 -32.94
C ALA A 46 -30.32 2.71 -32.91
N TRP A 47 -29.35 3.08 -33.75
CA TRP A 47 -28.85 4.44 -33.84
C TRP A 47 -29.90 5.43 -34.36
N GLU A 48 -30.70 5.04 -35.36
CA GLU A 48 -31.82 5.85 -35.86
C GLU A 48 -32.88 6.05 -34.77
N LEU A 49 -33.21 5.00 -34.01
CA LEU A 49 -34.12 5.10 -32.88
C LEU A 49 -33.60 6.08 -31.83
N CYS A 50 -32.32 5.99 -31.46
CA CYS A 50 -31.71 6.92 -30.53
C CYS A 50 -31.77 8.37 -31.05
N ARG A 51 -31.57 8.60 -32.35
CA ARG A 51 -31.66 9.95 -32.95
C ARG A 51 -33.10 10.47 -33.05
N SER A 52 -34.07 9.56 -33.11
CA SER A 52 -35.50 9.90 -33.10
C SER A 52 -36.01 10.34 -31.71
N LEU A 53 -35.25 10.02 -30.65
CA LEU A 53 -35.53 10.55 -29.32
C LEU A 53 -35.20 12.05 -29.32
N GLY A 54 -36.17 12.88 -28.95
CA GLY A 54 -35.95 14.30 -28.79
C GLY A 54 -34.89 14.58 -27.72
N GLU A 55 -34.20 15.72 -27.85
CA GLU A 55 -33.27 16.17 -26.82
C GLU A 55 -33.99 16.26 -25.47
N VAL A 56 -33.56 15.41 -24.52
CA VAL A 56 -34.07 15.41 -23.16
C VAL A 56 -33.29 16.47 -22.41
N GLU A 57 -33.98 17.51 -21.97
CA GLU A 57 -33.38 18.50 -21.09
C GLU A 57 -32.95 17.77 -19.79
N PRO A 58 -31.65 17.77 -19.45
CA PRO A 58 -31.18 17.06 -18.29
C PRO A 58 -31.83 17.64 -17.03
N SER A 59 -32.09 16.78 -16.05
CA SER A 59 -32.54 17.23 -14.72
C SER A 59 -31.57 18.30 -14.19
N SER A 60 -32.08 19.37 -13.57
CA SER A 60 -31.26 20.47 -13.04
C SER A 60 -30.19 20.02 -12.05
N ASP A 61 -30.38 18.87 -11.39
CA ASP A 61 -29.44 18.25 -10.45
C ASP A 61 -28.36 17.38 -11.13
N LEU A 62 -28.42 17.18 -12.45
CA LEU A 62 -27.44 16.33 -13.17
C LEU A 62 -26.01 16.85 -12.99
N SER A 63 -25.80 18.16 -13.14
CA SER A 63 -24.49 18.78 -13.02
C SER A 63 -23.91 18.64 -11.61
N GLU A 64 -24.75 18.78 -10.58
CA GLU A 64 -24.34 18.61 -9.19
C GLU A 64 -23.99 17.14 -8.90
N ARG A 65 -24.85 16.20 -9.30
CA ARG A 65 -24.59 14.77 -9.19
C ARG A 65 -23.31 14.35 -9.91
N LEU A 66 -23.10 14.81 -11.14
CA LEU A 66 -21.87 14.54 -11.89
C LEU A 66 -20.66 15.13 -11.19
N SER A 67 -20.73 16.36 -10.68
CA SER A 67 -19.62 16.96 -9.93
C SER A 67 -19.27 16.12 -8.70
N LEU A 68 -20.28 15.66 -7.96
CA LEU A 68 -20.08 14.81 -6.79
C LEU A 68 -19.50 13.44 -7.17
N THR A 69 -20.01 12.80 -8.22
CA THR A 69 -19.49 11.52 -8.71
C THR A 69 -18.05 11.64 -9.21
N LEU A 70 -17.75 12.69 -9.99
CA LEU A 70 -16.40 12.92 -10.52
C LEU A 70 -15.40 13.28 -9.42
N ARG A 71 -15.80 14.06 -8.40
CA ARG A 71 -14.97 14.31 -7.22
C ARG A 71 -14.77 13.05 -6.37
N GLY A 72 -15.82 12.27 -6.18
CA GLY A 72 -15.74 10.98 -5.48
C GLY A 72 -14.83 9.99 -6.22
N ALA A 73 -14.86 9.99 -7.55
CA ALA A 73 -13.98 9.22 -8.42
C ALA A 73 -12.55 9.78 -8.50
N ALA A 74 -12.34 11.05 -8.14
CA ALA A 74 -11.00 11.63 -8.08
C ALA A 74 -10.13 11.01 -6.98
N MET A 75 -10.74 10.33 -6.00
CA MET A 75 -10.05 9.57 -4.97
C MET A 75 -10.40 8.08 -5.08
N SER A 76 -9.38 7.22 -5.02
CA SER A 76 -9.58 5.76 -4.93
C SER A 76 -9.93 5.33 -3.50
N CYS A 77 -10.60 4.18 -3.34
CA CYS A 77 -10.89 3.63 -2.01
C CYS A 77 -9.63 3.34 -1.19
N GLU A 78 -8.51 3.03 -1.85
CA GLU A 78 -7.20 2.82 -1.21
C GLU A 78 -6.68 4.12 -0.60
N ALA A 79 -6.63 5.20 -1.38
CA ALA A 79 -6.23 6.53 -0.91
C ALA A 79 -7.15 7.03 0.22
N PHE A 80 -8.45 6.74 0.14
CA PHE A 80 -9.38 7.03 1.24
C PHE A 80 -8.97 6.31 2.53
N GLY A 81 -8.63 5.01 2.45
CA GLY A 81 -8.22 4.22 3.60
C GLY A 81 -6.98 4.77 4.32
N GLU A 82 -5.99 5.24 3.56
CA GLU A 82 -4.77 5.85 4.11
C GLU A 82 -5.06 7.15 4.89
N LEU A 83 -6.05 7.92 4.45
CA LEU A 83 -6.42 9.20 5.06
C LEU A 83 -7.32 9.06 6.29
N ILE A 84 -7.83 7.87 6.62
CA ILE A 84 -8.73 7.68 7.78
C ILE A 84 -8.06 8.11 9.09
N SER A 85 -6.81 7.72 9.36
CA SER A 85 -6.12 8.15 10.59
C SER A 85 -5.97 9.67 10.61
N HIS A 86 -5.50 10.23 9.51
CA HIS A 86 -5.29 11.67 9.36
C HIS A 86 -6.58 12.48 9.58
N TYR A 87 -7.73 11.94 9.18
CA TYR A 87 -9.04 12.53 9.44
C TYR A 87 -9.34 12.62 10.93
N PHE A 88 -9.17 11.53 11.70
CA PHE A 88 -9.40 11.53 13.15
C PHE A 88 -8.35 12.33 13.93
N ASP A 89 -7.11 12.38 13.44
CA ASP A 89 -6.04 13.17 14.01
C ASP A 89 -6.20 14.68 13.69
N GLY A 90 -7.10 15.04 12.78
CA GLY A 90 -7.37 16.43 12.39
C GLY A 90 -6.24 17.08 11.58
N VAL A 91 -5.42 16.27 10.89
CA VAL A 91 -4.22 16.74 10.16
C VAL A 91 -4.39 16.80 8.64
N LEU A 92 -5.61 16.58 8.13
CA LEU A 92 -5.89 16.71 6.71
C LEU A 92 -5.84 18.17 6.25
N THR A 93 -5.31 18.39 5.05
CA THR A 93 -5.44 19.67 4.36
C THR A 93 -6.90 19.89 3.93
N ALA A 94 -7.29 21.14 3.69
CA ALA A 94 -8.64 21.47 3.24
C ALA A 94 -9.04 20.74 1.94
N ALA A 95 -8.10 20.59 1.00
CA ALA A 95 -8.35 19.87 -0.25
C ALA A 95 -8.60 18.38 -0.02
N GLU A 96 -7.76 17.73 0.80
CA GLU A 96 -7.92 16.32 1.16
C GLU A 96 -9.23 16.07 1.90
N TYR A 97 -9.58 16.95 2.83
CA TYR A 97 -10.84 16.87 3.58
C TYR A 97 -12.06 16.86 2.66
N HIS A 98 -12.12 17.77 1.69
CA HIS A 98 -13.24 17.83 0.74
C HIS A 98 -13.33 16.61 -0.18
N LEU A 99 -12.19 16.12 -0.66
CA LEU A 99 -12.17 14.90 -1.48
C LEU A 99 -12.57 13.68 -0.64
N PHE A 100 -12.10 13.60 0.60
CA PHE A 100 -12.40 12.52 1.53
C PHE A 100 -13.90 12.47 1.86
N GLU A 101 -14.51 13.62 2.21
CA GLU A 101 -15.96 13.70 2.42
C GLU A 101 -16.75 13.37 1.16
N ALA A 102 -16.33 13.88 -0.01
CA ALA A 102 -17.01 13.59 -1.27
C ALA A 102 -17.01 12.08 -1.57
N HIS A 103 -15.87 11.41 -1.35
CA HIS A 103 -15.76 9.96 -1.52
C HIS A 103 -16.65 9.20 -0.52
N ALA A 104 -16.66 9.58 0.76
CA ALA A 104 -17.53 8.95 1.78
C ALA A 104 -19.04 9.12 1.48
N ARG A 105 -19.45 10.20 0.82
CA ARG A 105 -20.85 10.37 0.40
C ARG A 105 -21.27 9.40 -0.70
N VAL A 106 -20.37 9.13 -1.65
CA VAL A 106 -20.68 8.32 -2.84
C VAL A 106 -20.40 6.83 -2.61
N CYS A 107 -19.31 6.47 -1.95
CA CYS A 107 -18.89 5.09 -1.73
C CYS A 107 -19.48 4.51 -0.42
N ALA A 108 -20.49 3.66 -0.55
CA ALA A 108 -21.16 3.04 0.60
C ALA A 108 -20.21 2.17 1.45
N GLN A 109 -19.25 1.49 0.83
CA GLN A 109 -18.28 0.65 1.54
C GLN A 109 -17.32 1.49 2.39
N CYS A 110 -16.74 2.54 1.81
CA CYS A 110 -15.83 3.44 2.54
C CYS A 110 -16.56 4.21 3.65
N ARG A 111 -17.82 4.59 3.42
CA ARG A 111 -18.67 5.16 4.48
C ARG A 111 -18.83 4.22 5.66
N GLN A 112 -19.17 2.95 5.40
CA GLN A 112 -19.30 1.95 6.46
C GLN A 112 -18.00 1.78 7.25
N THR A 113 -16.85 1.70 6.56
CA THR A 113 -15.55 1.61 7.21
C THR A 113 -15.28 2.83 8.11
N LEU A 114 -15.60 4.03 7.64
CA LEU A 114 -15.44 5.26 8.43
C LEU A 114 -16.33 5.25 9.69
N ASP A 115 -17.59 4.82 9.55
CA ASP A 115 -18.53 4.68 10.66
C ASP A 115 -18.06 3.63 11.69
N ASP A 116 -17.51 2.50 11.22
CA ASP A 116 -16.97 1.45 12.09
C ASP A 116 -15.77 1.96 12.90
N VAL A 117 -14.83 2.67 12.25
CA VAL A 117 -13.68 3.28 12.94
C VAL A 117 -14.14 4.36 13.91
N ALA A 118 -15.11 5.20 13.53
CA ALA A 118 -15.69 6.20 14.43
C ALA A 118 -16.34 5.54 15.67
N ALA A 119 -17.01 4.41 15.48
CA ALA A 119 -17.60 3.66 16.58
C ALA A 119 -16.53 3.13 17.55
N VAL A 120 -15.41 2.59 17.03
CA VAL A 120 -14.27 2.16 17.84
C VAL A 120 -13.66 3.33 18.61
N MET A 121 -13.46 4.49 17.96
CA MET A 121 -12.91 5.68 18.61
C MET A 121 -13.79 6.19 19.76
N ARG A 122 -15.12 6.15 19.61
CA ARG A 122 -16.04 6.48 20.72
C ARG A 122 -15.89 5.50 21.88
N LEU A 123 -15.83 4.20 21.61
CA LEU A 123 -15.65 3.18 22.65
C LEU A 123 -14.31 3.34 23.38
N LEU A 124 -13.25 3.71 22.67
CA LEU A 124 -11.95 4.02 23.28
C LEU A 124 -12.00 5.28 24.13
N GLY A 125 -12.77 6.30 23.72
CA GLY A 125 -12.99 7.51 24.51
C GLY A 125 -13.78 7.28 25.80
N GLU A 126 -14.61 6.24 25.85
CA GLU A 126 -15.33 5.82 27.06
C GLU A 126 -14.41 5.10 28.08
N VAL A 127 -13.24 4.63 27.64
CA VAL A 127 -12.21 4.11 28.55
C VAL A 127 -11.65 5.30 29.33
N GLY A 128 -12.08 5.39 30.60
CA GLY A 128 -11.67 6.47 31.49
C GLY A 128 -10.14 6.62 31.60
N PRO A 129 -9.66 7.82 31.98
CA PRO A 129 -8.23 8.09 32.06
C PRO A 129 -7.55 7.07 32.97
N MET A 130 -6.58 6.33 32.43
CA MET A 130 -5.78 5.42 33.22
C MET A 130 -4.90 6.23 34.18
N THR A 131 -4.84 5.79 35.44
CA THR A 131 -3.91 6.36 36.41
C THR A 131 -2.49 6.15 35.92
N VAL A 132 -1.79 7.25 35.64
CA VAL A 132 -0.38 7.20 35.25
C VAL A 132 0.43 6.66 36.43
N PRO A 133 1.26 5.61 36.25
CA PRO A 133 2.12 5.10 37.30
C PRO A 133 3.03 6.19 37.87
N GLU A 134 3.16 6.24 39.20
CA GLU A 134 4.04 7.20 39.87
C GLU A 134 5.48 7.10 39.32
N GLY A 135 6.10 8.27 39.09
CA GLY A 135 7.46 8.37 38.57
C GLY A 135 7.62 8.04 37.07
N LEU A 136 6.53 7.77 36.32
CA LEU A 136 6.63 7.58 34.87
C LEU A 136 7.19 8.83 34.18
N HIS A 137 6.76 10.02 34.62
CA HIS A 137 7.20 11.29 34.05
C HIS A 137 8.71 11.47 34.19
N GLU A 138 9.26 11.25 35.39
CA GLU A 138 10.69 11.30 35.68
C GLU A 138 11.47 10.25 34.88
N ARG A 139 10.92 9.05 34.71
CA ARG A 139 11.55 7.99 33.90
C ARG A 139 11.62 8.38 32.42
N ILE A 140 10.55 8.95 31.87
CA ILE A 140 10.52 9.45 30.49
C ILE A 140 11.54 10.58 30.33
N LEU A 141 11.50 11.59 31.20
CA LEU A 141 12.44 12.71 31.16
C LEU A 141 13.90 12.26 31.25
N ARG A 142 14.20 11.29 32.12
CA ARG A 142 15.55 10.72 32.25
C ARG A 142 15.97 9.98 30.98
N ALA A 143 15.09 9.18 30.39
CA ALA A 143 15.39 8.44 29.16
C ALA A 143 15.60 9.38 27.95
N THR A 144 14.78 10.42 27.80
CA THR A 144 14.92 11.38 26.71
C THR A 144 16.12 12.31 26.89
N SER A 145 16.41 12.72 28.14
CA SER A 145 17.60 13.54 28.43
C SER A 145 18.91 12.77 28.28
N SER A 146 18.94 11.46 28.61
CA SER A 146 20.12 10.62 28.34
C SER A 146 20.37 10.44 26.85
N LEU A 147 19.33 10.21 26.05
CA LEU A 147 19.42 10.16 24.59
C LEU A 147 20.00 11.46 24.00
N GLN A 148 19.50 12.62 24.44
CA GLN A 148 20.04 13.91 24.01
C GLN A 148 21.49 14.13 24.46
N ALA A 149 21.83 13.71 25.68
CA ALA A 149 23.19 13.79 26.20
C ALA A 149 24.16 12.91 25.40
N ASP A 150 23.76 11.69 25.03
CA ASP A 150 24.56 10.76 24.23
C ASP A 150 24.81 11.30 22.81
N LEU A 151 23.79 11.87 22.17
CA LEU A 151 23.95 12.54 20.87
C LEU A 151 24.90 13.74 20.95
N ARG A 152 24.81 14.55 22.02
CA ARG A 152 25.76 15.66 22.25
C ARG A 152 27.18 15.15 22.52
N ARG A 153 27.31 14.04 23.25
CA ARG A 153 28.60 13.43 23.61
C ARG A 153 29.27 12.81 22.39
N ASP A 154 28.54 12.17 21.48
CA ASP A 154 29.07 11.68 20.19
C ASP A 154 29.51 12.84 19.29
N ARG A 155 28.71 13.91 19.20
CA ARG A 155 29.09 15.13 18.45
C ARG A 155 30.35 15.78 19.02
N TRP A 156 30.47 15.87 20.35
CA TRP A 156 31.65 16.40 21.03
C TRP A 156 32.86 15.49 20.87
N TRP A 157 32.69 14.17 20.90
CA TRP A 157 33.77 13.20 20.61
C TRP A 157 34.26 13.29 19.17
N ARG A 158 33.36 13.42 18.19
CA ARG A 158 33.71 13.64 16.78
C ARG A 158 34.47 14.95 16.59
N TRP A 159 34.05 16.02 17.25
CA TRP A 159 34.77 17.29 17.26
C TRP A 159 36.14 17.16 17.93
N ARG A 160 36.24 16.58 19.13
CA ARG A 160 37.54 16.36 19.79
C ARG A 160 38.47 15.50 18.96
N ARG A 161 37.97 14.50 18.23
CA ARG A 161 38.77 13.64 17.37
C ARG A 161 39.32 14.40 16.16
N GLN A 162 38.53 15.31 15.58
CA GLN A 162 38.98 16.23 14.53
C GLN A 162 40.02 17.24 15.05
N TRP A 163 39.79 17.82 16.23
CA TRP A 163 40.74 18.73 16.88
C TRP A 163 42.03 18.05 17.33
N ALA A 164 41.96 16.80 17.82
CA ALA A 164 43.14 15.99 18.17
C ALA A 164 43.92 15.58 16.92
N ALA A 165 43.25 15.22 15.82
CA ALA A 165 43.90 14.99 14.53
C ALA A 165 44.61 16.25 14.00
N TRP A 166 44.01 17.42 14.23
CA TRP A 166 44.62 18.72 13.89
C TRP A 166 45.81 19.07 14.80
N ARG A 167 45.73 18.85 16.11
CA ARG A 167 46.80 19.16 17.09
C ARG A 167 47.97 18.17 17.06
N LEU A 168 47.75 16.90 16.75
CA LEU A 168 48.80 15.88 16.68
C LEU A 168 49.50 15.84 15.32
N GLY A 169 49.30 16.85 14.46
CA GLY A 169 49.99 16.96 13.16
C GLY A 169 49.66 15.82 12.18
N TRP A 170 48.63 15.03 12.46
CA TRP A 170 48.15 13.96 11.59
C TRP A 170 47.05 14.46 10.68
N SER A 171 47.43 15.42 9.84
CA SER A 171 46.89 15.51 8.48
C SER A 171 47.72 14.65 7.53
N LEU A 172 48.19 13.47 7.97
CA LEU A 172 48.27 12.36 7.03
C LEU A 172 46.82 11.94 6.77
N ALA A 173 46.22 12.62 5.80
CA ALA A 173 45.49 11.86 4.82
C ALA A 173 46.38 10.66 4.51
N LEU A 174 45.94 9.45 4.87
CA LEU A 174 46.35 8.23 4.19
C LEU A 174 45.88 8.42 2.74
N ARG A 175 46.54 9.31 2.01
CA ARG A 175 46.72 9.20 0.59
C ARG A 175 47.55 7.93 0.52
N PRO A 176 46.97 6.77 0.16
CA PRO A 176 47.77 5.58 0.01
C PRO A 176 48.97 5.98 -0.86
N PRO A 177 50.20 5.57 -0.53
CA PRO A 177 51.32 5.84 -1.42
C PRO A 177 50.84 5.41 -2.80
N ALA A 178 50.91 6.32 -3.78
CA ALA A 178 50.57 6.02 -5.15
C ALA A 178 51.64 5.08 -5.68
N LEU A 179 51.64 3.84 -5.16
CA LEU A 179 52.33 2.72 -5.75
C LEU A 179 51.73 2.60 -7.15
N PRO A 180 52.56 2.60 -8.19
CA PRO A 180 52.05 2.53 -9.54
C PRO A 180 51.18 1.28 -9.67
N GLN A 181 50.08 1.37 -10.41
CA GLN A 181 48.98 0.40 -10.43
C GLN A 181 49.45 -1.06 -10.58
N TRP A 182 50.57 -1.26 -11.29
CA TRP A 182 51.23 -2.56 -11.47
C TRP A 182 51.77 -3.17 -10.16
N ALA A 183 52.28 -2.38 -9.22
CA ALA A 183 52.82 -2.89 -7.95
C ALA A 183 51.72 -3.41 -7.01
N MET A 184 50.56 -2.74 -6.98
CA MET A 184 49.39 -3.22 -6.24
C MET A 184 48.82 -4.51 -6.83
N ALA A 185 48.80 -4.62 -8.16
CA ALA A 185 48.37 -5.84 -8.85
C ALA A 185 49.31 -7.02 -8.56
N VAL A 186 50.63 -6.80 -8.54
CA VAL A 186 51.61 -7.85 -8.19
C VAL A 186 51.45 -8.32 -6.75
N ILE A 187 51.25 -7.41 -5.79
CA ILE A 187 51.03 -7.77 -4.38
C ILE A 187 49.72 -8.56 -4.21
N LEU A 188 48.63 -8.13 -4.86
CA LEU A 188 47.37 -8.85 -4.84
C LEU A 188 47.48 -10.23 -5.51
N CYS A 189 48.18 -10.35 -6.63
CA CYS A 189 48.42 -11.63 -7.30
C CYS A 189 49.29 -12.57 -6.46
N LEU A 190 50.33 -12.07 -5.78
CA LEU A 190 51.16 -12.87 -4.88
C LEU A 190 50.40 -13.28 -3.61
N ALA A 191 49.58 -12.40 -3.06
CA ALA A 191 48.73 -12.72 -1.92
C ALA A 191 47.67 -13.77 -2.30
N MET A 192 47.03 -13.62 -3.47
CA MET A 192 46.05 -14.57 -3.98
C MET A 192 46.69 -15.91 -4.37
N SER A 193 47.88 -15.92 -4.98
CA SER A 193 48.59 -17.16 -5.29
C SER A 193 49.07 -17.85 -4.01
N GLY A 194 49.54 -17.10 -3.01
CA GLY A 194 49.89 -17.62 -1.69
C GLY A 194 48.68 -18.25 -0.98
N VAL A 195 47.51 -17.62 -1.05
CA VAL A 195 46.26 -18.18 -0.49
C VAL A 195 45.82 -19.45 -1.22
N VAL A 196 45.98 -19.51 -2.55
CA VAL A 196 45.66 -20.69 -3.37
C VAL A 196 46.65 -21.84 -3.13
N LEU A 197 47.95 -21.54 -3.00
CA LEU A 197 48.98 -22.53 -2.64
C LEU A 197 48.79 -23.06 -1.21
N LEU A 198 48.37 -22.22 -0.26
CA LEU A 198 48.07 -22.63 1.12
C LEU A 198 46.71 -23.32 1.27
N ASN A 199 45.80 -23.22 0.29
CA ASN A 199 44.48 -23.89 0.28
C ASN A 199 44.38 -25.04 -0.74
N LEU A 200 45.48 -25.45 -1.38
CA LEU A 200 45.49 -26.69 -2.16
C LEU A 200 45.19 -27.86 -1.22
N PRO A 201 44.07 -28.59 -1.40
CA PRO A 201 43.51 -29.47 -0.39
C PRO A 201 44.27 -30.81 -0.39
N THR A 202 45.38 -30.87 0.34
CA THR A 202 45.93 -32.15 0.78
C THR A 202 45.12 -32.62 2.00
N GLY A 203 44.07 -33.40 1.74
CA GLY A 203 43.54 -34.37 2.70
C GLY A 203 42.75 -33.81 3.90
N ARG A 204 41.43 -33.98 3.83
CA ARG A 204 40.53 -34.40 4.93
C ARG A 204 40.94 -34.01 6.36
N ARG A 205 40.30 -32.98 6.93
CA ARG A 205 39.78 -33.02 8.32
C ARG A 205 38.81 -31.89 8.64
N GLU A 206 37.91 -32.20 9.56
CA GLU A 206 36.75 -31.43 10.02
C GLU A 206 37.10 -30.13 10.73
N GLY A 207 36.20 -29.13 10.63
CA GLY A 207 36.19 -27.94 11.47
C GLY A 207 36.17 -26.62 10.69
N ALA A 208 35.00 -26.17 10.25
CA ALA A 208 34.83 -24.87 9.60
C ALA A 208 34.77 -23.72 10.63
N PRO A 209 35.64 -22.69 10.54
CA PRO A 209 35.45 -21.44 11.27
C PRO A 209 34.43 -20.56 10.54
N GLN A 210 33.39 -20.13 11.26
CA GLN A 210 32.29 -19.33 10.71
C GLN A 210 32.78 -17.94 10.23
N SER A 211 32.56 -17.66 8.94
CA SER A 211 32.85 -16.36 8.35
C SER A 211 31.94 -15.25 8.94
N PRO A 212 32.39 -13.99 8.99
CA PRO A 212 31.57 -12.86 9.46
C PRO A 212 30.30 -12.64 8.62
N ILE A 213 30.28 -13.10 7.37
CA ILE A 213 29.11 -13.06 6.48
C ILE A 213 28.03 -14.03 6.97
N ALA A 214 28.40 -15.22 7.45
CA ALA A 214 27.45 -16.18 8.01
C ALA A 214 26.74 -15.61 9.26
N ARG A 215 27.46 -14.86 10.11
CA ARG A 215 26.87 -14.20 11.29
C ARG A 215 25.87 -13.09 10.95
N LEU A 216 26.08 -12.36 9.85
CA LEU A 216 25.12 -11.36 9.39
C LEU A 216 23.86 -12.02 8.83
N PHE A 217 24.03 -13.09 8.05
CA PHE A 217 22.91 -13.84 7.50
C PHE A 217 22.05 -14.46 8.62
N ASP A 218 22.67 -15.01 9.66
CA ASP A 218 21.98 -15.58 10.82
C ASP A 218 21.19 -14.52 11.64
N ARG A 219 21.70 -13.29 11.68
CA ARG A 219 21.01 -12.18 12.35
C ARG A 219 19.81 -11.70 11.55
N VAL A 220 19.91 -11.68 10.23
CA VAL A 220 18.82 -11.29 9.33
C VAL A 220 17.72 -12.37 9.29
N SER A 221 18.09 -13.65 9.27
CA SER A 221 17.13 -14.75 9.37
C SER A 221 16.40 -14.72 10.73
N GLY A 222 17.11 -14.41 11.83
CA GLY A 222 16.50 -14.22 13.14
C GLY A 222 15.40 -13.16 13.16
N VAL A 223 15.66 -11.96 12.59
CA VAL A 223 14.66 -10.88 12.51
C VAL A 223 13.44 -11.27 11.68
N ARG A 224 13.64 -12.01 10.58
CA ARG A 224 12.53 -12.50 9.74
C ARG A 224 11.64 -13.49 10.48
N THR A 225 12.23 -14.44 11.19
CA THR A 225 11.47 -15.43 11.98
C THR A 225 10.69 -14.77 13.12
N GLU A 226 11.22 -13.70 13.73
CA GLU A 226 10.50 -12.95 14.75
C GLU A 226 9.32 -12.16 14.16
N GLY A 227 9.49 -11.60 12.96
CA GLY A 227 8.39 -10.97 12.23
C GLY A 227 7.25 -11.95 11.92
N GLU A 228 7.57 -13.17 11.48
CA GLU A 228 6.57 -14.22 11.22
C GLU A 228 5.81 -14.61 12.50
N ARG A 229 6.48 -14.70 13.66
CA ARG A 229 5.82 -14.96 14.95
C ARG A 229 4.86 -13.85 15.37
N ILE A 230 5.23 -12.59 15.16
CA ILE A 230 4.38 -11.44 15.49
C ILE A 230 3.12 -11.45 14.63
N VAL A 231 3.25 -11.75 13.34
CA VAL A 231 2.09 -11.88 12.42
C VAL A 231 1.18 -13.02 12.87
N GLU A 232 1.72 -14.19 13.18
CA GLU A 232 0.93 -15.34 13.65
C GLU A 232 0.26 -15.06 15.01
N GLN A 233 0.86 -14.25 15.87
CA GLN A 233 0.26 -13.81 17.14
C GLN A 233 -0.89 -12.81 16.92
N LEU A 234 -0.75 -11.89 15.95
CA LEU A 234 -1.81 -10.95 15.56
C LEU A 234 -3.01 -11.67 14.92
N GLU A 235 -2.76 -12.68 14.08
CA GLU A 235 -3.83 -13.49 13.47
C GLU A 235 -4.62 -14.28 14.53
N ARG A 236 -3.92 -14.88 15.51
CA ARG A 236 -4.58 -15.53 16.66
C ARG A 236 -5.42 -14.57 17.49
N TRP A 237 -4.90 -13.36 17.74
CA TRP A 237 -5.66 -12.31 18.43
C TRP A 237 -6.91 -11.90 17.66
N ARG A 238 -6.80 -11.73 16.34
CA ARG A 238 -7.92 -11.44 15.45
C ARG A 238 -8.97 -12.55 15.48
N ALA A 239 -8.56 -13.82 15.49
CA ALA A 239 -9.48 -14.96 15.61
C ALA A 239 -10.23 -14.95 16.96
N HIS A 240 -9.52 -14.75 18.07
CA HIS A 240 -10.13 -14.64 19.40
C HIS A 240 -11.12 -13.46 19.49
N ALA A 241 -10.77 -12.31 18.92
CA ALA A 241 -11.66 -11.15 18.90
C ALA A 241 -12.93 -11.44 18.07
N SER A 242 -12.79 -12.12 16.92
CA SER A 242 -13.93 -12.55 16.10
C SER A 242 -14.86 -13.50 16.84
N ASP A 243 -14.32 -14.52 17.52
CA ASP A 243 -15.11 -15.47 18.31
C ASP A 243 -15.86 -14.76 19.45
N PHE A 244 -15.19 -13.85 20.15
CA PHE A 244 -15.79 -13.06 21.21
C PHE A 244 -16.95 -12.20 20.68
N LEU A 245 -16.78 -11.55 19.53
CA LEU A 245 -17.83 -10.78 18.87
C LEU A 245 -19.01 -11.65 18.39
N GLN A 246 -18.76 -12.89 17.96
CA GLN A 246 -19.83 -13.83 17.61
C GLN A 246 -20.64 -14.26 18.84
N VAL A 247 -19.99 -14.57 19.97
CA VAL A 247 -20.66 -14.91 21.23
C VAL A 247 -21.54 -13.76 21.71
N PHE A 248 -21.04 -12.52 21.65
CA PHE A 248 -21.82 -11.34 21.99
C PHE A 248 -23.02 -11.14 21.05
N ARG A 249 -22.86 -11.41 19.74
CA ARG A 249 -23.96 -11.34 18.77
C ARG A 249 -25.05 -12.39 19.04
N ILE A 250 -24.67 -13.60 19.47
CA ILE A 250 -25.60 -14.68 19.83
C ILE A 250 -26.34 -14.35 21.13
N GLY A 251 -25.64 -13.84 22.16
CA GLY A 251 -26.23 -13.41 23.43
C GLY A 251 -27.25 -12.28 23.27
N ARG A 252 -27.03 -11.38 22.30
CA ARG A 252 -27.99 -10.30 21.99
C ARG A 252 -29.24 -10.81 21.27
N ARG A 253 -29.14 -11.90 20.50
CA ARG A 253 -30.29 -12.56 19.84
C ARG A 253 -31.14 -13.40 20.81
N SER A 254 -30.53 -14.01 21.83
CA SER A 254 -31.30 -14.76 22.85
C SER A 254 -32.04 -13.84 23.82
N ALA A 255 -31.53 -12.64 24.10
CA ALA A 255 -32.20 -11.65 24.93
C ALA A 255 -33.41 -10.95 24.25
N THR A 256 -33.59 -11.12 22.93
CA THR A 256 -34.66 -10.47 22.14
C THR A 256 -35.78 -11.41 21.70
N SER A 257 -35.88 -12.62 22.27
CA SER A 257 -37.03 -13.52 22.04
C SER A 257 -38.29 -13.03 22.79
N PRO A 258 -39.41 -12.72 22.12
CA PRO A 258 -40.63 -12.24 22.78
C PRO A 258 -41.38 -13.37 23.48
N ALA A 259 -41.84 -13.10 24.71
CA ALA A 259 -42.65 -14.01 25.52
C ALA A 259 -43.98 -14.38 24.82
N PRO A 260 -44.50 -15.61 24.98
CA PRO A 260 -45.72 -16.04 24.30
C PRO A 260 -46.96 -15.34 24.86
N ALA A 261 -47.77 -14.79 23.96
CA ALA A 261 -49.01 -14.08 24.24
C ALA A 261 -50.02 -14.95 25.00
N LYS A 262 -50.39 -14.53 26.21
CA LYS A 262 -51.57 -15.04 26.93
C LYS A 262 -52.82 -14.61 26.17
N LYS A 263 -53.56 -15.58 25.63
CA LYS A 263 -54.91 -15.38 25.10
C LYS A 263 -55.87 -15.17 26.27
N PHE A 264 -56.54 -14.03 26.30
CA PHE A 264 -57.74 -13.78 27.08
C PHE A 264 -58.91 -13.60 26.09
N SER A 265 -60.03 -14.26 26.36
CA SER A 265 -61.31 -14.10 25.65
C SER A 265 -62.43 -14.24 26.68
N PRO A 266 -63.59 -13.60 26.43
CA PRO A 266 -64.34 -12.79 27.38
C PRO A 266 -65.10 -13.57 28.47
#